data_AF-A0A7S2N5Q3-F1
#
_entry.id   AF-A0A7S2N5Q3-F1
#
_cell.length_a   1.000
_cell.length_b   1.000
_cell.length_c   1.000
_cell.angle_alpha   90.00
_cell.angle_beta   90.00
_cell.angle_gamma   90.00
#
_symmetry.space_group_name_H-M   'P 1'
#
loop_
_entity.id
_entity.type
_entity.pdbx_description
1 polymer ?
#
loop_
_entity_poly.entity_id
_entity_poly.type
_entity_poly.pdbx_seq_one_letter_code
_entity_poly.pdbx_strand_id
1 'polypeptide(L)'
;SVFCTDPALTPPPAPPSPPPIPPFDLRCERGRLLDCRIQPCSEFTLRGVSWYGMEEQYALPQGLETTHMSPLLDLIAKSGFNVLRVPLAVTSVLDDPTPHLFGGVVTQLNPRLHQLKYLRVLHHLIREAASRGLLVLLDMHRLSAGDRNNPLWYDQRVSEQMLLAAWGRLSAHFCDEWNVVGADLFNEPWAASWGGGDAAE
;
A
#
# COMPACT_ATOMS: atom_id res chain seq x y z
N SER A 1 20.88 -33.22 39.86
CA SER A 1 19.61 -32.46 39.90
C SER A 1 19.02 -32.52 38.51
N VAL A 2 17.94 -33.25 38.22
CA VAL A 2 16.59 -33.27 38.83
C VAL A 2 15.91 -31.90 38.69
N PHE A 3 14.69 -31.93 38.11
CA PHE A 3 13.62 -30.90 37.97
C PHE A 3 13.67 -30.04 36.68
N CYS A 4 12.71 -30.04 35.72
CA CYS A 4 11.44 -30.73 35.48
C CYS A 4 11.13 -30.68 33.96
N THR A 5 10.97 -31.82 33.29
CA THR A 5 10.13 -31.93 32.09
C THR A 5 8.77 -32.44 32.56
N ASP A 6 7.74 -31.60 32.49
CA ASP A 6 6.36 -32.07 32.60
C ASP A 6 6.00 -32.79 31.28
N PRO A 7 5.66 -34.10 31.28
CA PRO A 7 5.25 -34.82 30.07
C PRO A 7 3.81 -34.51 29.62
N ALA A 8 3.09 -33.58 30.28
CA ALA A 8 1.66 -33.38 30.07
C ALA A 8 1.26 -32.06 29.36
N LEU A 9 2.13 -31.42 28.58
CA LEU A 9 1.74 -30.28 27.73
C LEU A 9 2.47 -30.33 26.38
N THR A 10 2.11 -31.29 25.53
CA THR A 10 2.23 -31.05 24.08
C THR A 10 1.33 -29.84 23.77
N PRO A 11 1.88 -28.71 23.29
CA PRO A 11 1.04 -27.64 22.80
C PRO A 11 0.09 -28.23 21.75
N PRO A 12 -1.20 -27.86 21.75
CA PRO A 12 -2.11 -28.34 20.72
C PRO A 12 -1.48 -28.07 19.35
N PRO A 13 -1.62 -29.00 18.38
CA PRO A 13 -1.11 -28.77 17.04
C PRO A 13 -1.58 -27.39 16.59
N ALA A 14 -0.64 -26.58 16.09
CA ALA A 14 -0.98 -25.28 15.54
C ALA A 14 -2.18 -25.47 14.61
N PRO A 15 -3.23 -24.64 14.72
CA PRO A 15 -4.38 -24.77 13.85
C PRO A 15 -3.89 -24.83 12.41
N PRO A 16 -4.48 -25.70 11.56
CA PRO A 16 -4.09 -25.78 10.17
C PRO A 16 -4.12 -24.37 9.59
N SER A 17 -3.04 -24.00 8.88
CA SER A 17 -3.00 -22.74 8.14
C SER A 17 -4.30 -22.64 7.35
N PRO A 18 -5.03 -21.51 7.44
CA PRO A 18 -6.23 -21.34 6.63
C PRO A 18 -5.86 -21.62 5.18
N PRO A 19 -6.73 -22.28 4.40
CA PRO A 19 -6.46 -22.54 3.01
C PRO A 19 -6.08 -21.22 2.33
N PRO A 20 -5.08 -21.23 1.42
CA PRO A 20 -4.67 -20.02 0.73
C PRO A 20 -5.92 -19.40 0.10
N ILE A 21 -6.27 -18.20 0.55
CA ILE A 21 -7.36 -17.43 -0.04
C ILE A 21 -6.95 -17.20 -1.49
N PRO A 22 -7.73 -17.63 -2.48
CA PRO A 22 -7.39 -17.36 -3.87
C PRO A 22 -7.21 -15.85 -4.04
N PRO A 23 -6.22 -15.42 -4.83
CA PRO A 23 -5.97 -14.00 -5.06
C PRO A 23 -7.27 -13.32 -5.49
N PHE A 24 -7.49 -12.08 -5.04
CA PHE A 24 -8.67 -11.32 -5.41
C PHE A 24 -8.81 -11.23 -6.94
N ASP A 25 -9.92 -11.71 -7.49
CA ASP A 25 -10.30 -11.58 -8.90
C ASP A 25 -11.38 -10.52 -8.98
N LEU A 26 -10.96 -9.24 -9.04
CA LEU A 26 -11.86 -8.12 -9.17
C LEU A 26 -12.14 -7.84 -10.64
N ARG A 27 -13.43 -7.78 -11.02
CA ARG A 27 -13.86 -7.49 -12.38
C ARG A 27 -14.85 -6.34 -12.43
N CYS A 28 -14.75 -5.51 -13.46
CA CYS A 28 -15.71 -4.46 -13.72
C CYS A 28 -16.73 -4.93 -14.76
N GLU A 29 -18.01 -4.94 -14.39
CA GLU A 29 -19.10 -5.24 -15.32
C GLU A 29 -20.23 -4.24 -15.14
N ARG A 30 -20.59 -3.52 -16.22
CA ARG A 30 -21.71 -2.56 -16.27
C ARG A 30 -21.69 -1.55 -15.10
N GLY A 31 -20.51 -0.99 -14.80
CA GLY A 31 -20.34 0.00 -13.73
C GLY A 31 -20.33 -0.56 -12.31
N ARG A 32 -20.32 -1.89 -12.15
CA ARG A 32 -20.17 -2.56 -10.85
C ARG A 32 -18.83 -3.26 -10.77
N LEU A 33 -18.27 -3.30 -9.57
CA LEU A 33 -17.12 -4.10 -9.25
C LEU A 33 -17.61 -5.43 -8.66
N LEU A 34 -17.08 -6.55 -9.18
CA LEU A 34 -17.44 -7.90 -8.78
C LEU A 34 -16.20 -8.61 -8.22
N ASP A 35 -16.38 -9.38 -7.16
CA ASP A 35 -15.40 -10.36 -6.67
C ASP A 35 -15.75 -11.74 -7.24
N CYS A 36 -14.87 -12.26 -8.09
CA CYS A 36 -15.01 -13.52 -8.80
C CYS A 36 -14.13 -14.65 -8.24
N ARG A 37 -13.54 -14.48 -7.05
CA ARG A 37 -12.76 -15.53 -6.37
C ARG A 37 -13.52 -16.83 -6.20
N ILE A 38 -14.83 -16.74 -5.97
CA ILE A 38 -15.75 -17.87 -5.85
C ILE A 38 -16.89 -17.63 -6.84
N GLN A 39 -17.25 -18.68 -7.58
CA GLN A 39 -18.39 -18.62 -8.50
C GLN A 39 -19.70 -18.97 -7.76
N PRO A 40 -20.82 -18.27 -8.04
CA PRO A 40 -20.93 -17.13 -8.93
C PRO A 40 -20.30 -15.86 -8.33
N CYS A 41 -19.78 -14.97 -9.18
CA CYS A 41 -19.23 -13.71 -8.72
C CYS A 41 -20.26 -12.89 -7.91
N SER A 42 -19.80 -12.19 -6.88
CA SER A 42 -20.62 -11.33 -6.04
C SER A 42 -20.23 -9.86 -6.20
N GLU A 43 -21.19 -8.96 -6.07
CA GLU A 43 -20.90 -7.52 -6.06
C GLU A 43 -19.97 -7.16 -4.90
N PHE A 44 -18.99 -6.30 -5.17
CA PHE A 44 -17.95 -5.90 -4.24
C PHE A 44 -17.88 -4.38 -4.15
N THR A 45 -17.96 -3.85 -2.93
CA THR A 45 -17.85 -2.41 -2.67
C THR A 45 -16.50 -2.08 -2.04
N LEU A 46 -15.77 -1.15 -2.64
CA LEU A 46 -14.60 -0.54 -2.04
C LEU A 46 -15.05 0.50 -1.02
N ARG A 47 -14.82 0.21 0.26
CA ARG A 47 -14.96 1.14 1.38
C ARG A 47 -13.55 1.54 1.79
N GLY A 48 -13.06 2.58 1.14
CA GLY A 48 -11.67 3.01 1.23
C GLY A 48 -11.43 4.11 2.26
N VAL A 49 -10.22 4.10 2.82
CA VAL A 49 -9.58 5.29 3.41
C VAL A 49 -8.25 5.53 2.73
N SER A 50 -7.85 6.80 2.60
CA SER A 50 -6.50 7.16 2.16
C SER A 50 -5.60 7.35 3.38
N TRP A 51 -4.40 6.76 3.36
CA TRP A 51 -3.37 7.04 4.36
C TRP A 51 -2.15 7.66 3.68
N TYR A 52 -2.12 8.99 3.72
CA TYR A 52 -1.08 9.81 3.10
C TYR A 52 0.23 9.85 3.91
N GLY A 53 1.28 10.39 3.30
CA GLY A 53 2.59 10.66 3.88
C GLY A 53 3.75 10.00 3.12
N MET A 54 3.48 8.90 2.40
CA MET A 54 4.53 8.22 1.63
C MET A 54 4.89 8.95 0.33
N GLU A 55 4.02 9.84 -0.14
CA GLU A 55 4.25 10.80 -1.22
C GLU A 55 4.91 12.10 -0.76
N GLU A 56 5.03 12.31 0.56
CA GLU A 56 5.61 13.51 1.17
C GLU A 56 7.12 13.32 1.44
N GLN A 57 7.79 14.40 1.86
CA GLN A 57 9.26 14.45 2.03
C GLN A 57 9.83 13.42 3.01
N TYR A 58 9.04 12.98 3.99
CA TYR A 58 9.47 12.00 4.98
C TYR A 58 9.43 10.56 4.48
N ALA A 59 8.75 10.31 3.35
CA ALA A 59 8.67 9.01 2.70
C ALA A 59 8.15 7.88 3.63
N LEU A 60 7.18 8.20 4.50
CA LEU A 60 6.58 7.29 5.46
C LEU A 60 5.11 7.66 5.73
N PRO A 61 4.23 6.71 6.08
CA PRO A 61 2.84 7.03 6.42
C PRO A 61 2.76 8.02 7.58
N GLN A 62 2.08 9.15 7.40
CA GLN A 62 2.02 10.20 8.40
C GLN A 62 1.33 9.69 9.69
N GLY A 63 1.79 10.15 10.86
CA GLY A 63 1.25 9.80 12.17
C GLY A 63 2.06 8.74 12.91
N LEU A 64 2.96 8.01 12.23
CA LEU A 64 3.83 7.01 12.86
C LEU A 64 4.89 7.61 13.80
N GLU A 65 5.06 8.92 13.77
CA GLU A 65 5.82 9.70 14.75
C GLU A 65 5.08 9.87 16.08
N THR A 66 3.80 9.50 16.15
CA THR A 66 2.96 9.61 17.36
C THR A 66 2.33 8.31 17.81
N THR A 67 2.23 7.29 16.93
CA THR A 67 1.57 6.04 17.25
C THR A 67 2.15 4.84 16.49
N HIS A 68 1.70 3.65 16.88
CA HIS A 68 2.02 2.39 16.21
C HIS A 68 1.16 2.21 14.95
N MET A 69 1.72 1.61 13.90
CA MET A 69 1.01 1.29 12.65
C MET A 69 -0.14 0.30 12.88
N SER A 70 0.11 -0.76 13.65
CA SER A 70 -0.82 -1.87 13.83
C SER A 70 -2.17 -1.43 14.46
N PRO A 71 -2.23 -0.63 15.55
CA PRO A 71 -3.49 -0.10 16.08
C PRO A 71 -4.26 0.81 15.12
N LEU A 72 -3.58 1.59 14.26
CA LEU A 72 -4.25 2.41 13.25
C LEU A 72 -4.94 1.52 12.21
N LEU A 73 -4.25 0.48 11.72
CA LEU A 73 -4.85 -0.47 10.78
C LEU A 73 -5.96 -1.31 11.43
N ASP A 74 -5.83 -1.66 12.72
CA ASP A 74 -6.90 -2.30 13.49
C ASP A 74 -8.14 -1.42 13.55
N LEU A 75 -7.97 -0.11 13.77
CA LEU A 75 -9.07 0.84 13.80
C LEU A 75 -9.76 0.90 12.43
N ILE A 76 -8.99 1.05 11.34
CA ILE A 76 -9.53 1.10 9.97
C ILE A 76 -10.36 -0.15 9.67
N ALA A 77 -9.83 -1.34 9.94
CA ALA A 77 -10.52 -2.59 9.71
C ALA A 77 -11.79 -2.73 10.57
N LYS A 78 -11.71 -2.39 11.87
CA LYS A 78 -12.85 -2.45 12.80
C LYS A 78 -13.94 -1.43 12.47
N SER A 79 -13.60 -0.31 11.84
CA SER A 79 -14.54 0.68 11.34
C SER A 79 -15.28 0.24 10.07
N GLY A 80 -14.96 -0.94 9.51
CA GLY A 80 -15.65 -1.52 8.37
C GLY A 80 -15.10 -1.10 7.01
N PHE A 81 -13.97 -0.39 6.98
CA PHE A 81 -13.22 -0.17 5.74
C PHE A 81 -12.52 -1.46 5.31
N ASN A 82 -12.38 -1.65 3.99
CA ASN A 82 -11.77 -2.85 3.40
C ASN A 82 -10.65 -2.52 2.40
N VAL A 83 -10.36 -1.25 2.14
CA VAL A 83 -9.30 -0.82 1.23
C VAL A 83 -8.53 0.35 1.84
N LEU A 84 -7.21 0.32 1.70
CA LEU A 84 -6.31 1.41 1.98
C LEU A 84 -5.78 1.97 0.66
N ARG A 85 -6.08 3.24 0.34
CA ARG A 85 -5.40 3.96 -0.74
C ARG A 85 -4.10 4.54 -0.19
N VAL A 86 -2.97 4.23 -0.83
CA VAL A 86 -1.64 4.64 -0.39
C VAL A 86 -1.03 5.57 -1.44
N PRO A 87 -1.07 6.90 -1.21
CA PRO A 87 -0.37 7.88 -2.03
C PRO A 87 1.15 7.69 -2.00
N LEU A 88 1.78 7.73 -3.17
CA LEU A 88 3.22 7.57 -3.39
C LEU A 88 3.77 8.71 -4.26
N ALA A 89 5.10 8.86 -4.27
CA ALA A 89 5.79 9.75 -5.20
C ALA A 89 6.65 8.95 -6.18
N VAL A 90 6.66 9.34 -7.46
CA VAL A 90 7.46 8.68 -8.51
C VAL A 90 8.94 8.66 -8.11
N THR A 91 9.49 9.79 -7.67
CA THR A 91 10.89 9.87 -7.21
C THR A 91 11.17 8.93 -6.05
N SER A 92 10.28 8.83 -5.05
CA SER A 92 10.49 7.94 -3.90
C SER A 92 10.51 6.46 -4.30
N VAL A 93 9.68 6.05 -5.26
CA VAL A 93 9.68 4.68 -5.80
C VAL A 93 10.96 4.37 -6.57
N LEU A 94 11.48 5.34 -7.33
CA LEU A 94 12.69 5.16 -8.16
C LEU A 94 13.98 5.26 -7.34
N ASP A 95 14.04 6.19 -6.39
CA ASP A 95 15.25 6.45 -5.61
C ASP A 95 15.36 5.54 -4.37
N ASP A 96 14.24 4.96 -3.94
CA ASP A 96 14.13 4.10 -2.76
C ASP A 96 14.83 4.70 -1.52
N PRO A 97 14.43 5.92 -1.09
CA PRO A 97 15.13 6.64 -0.03
C PRO A 97 14.99 5.92 1.32
N THR A 98 15.89 6.23 2.26
CA THR A 98 15.68 5.87 3.67
C THR A 98 14.70 6.89 4.27
N PRO A 99 13.55 6.48 4.84
CA PRO A 99 12.58 7.41 5.41
C PRO A 99 13.12 8.18 6.63
N HIS A 100 12.54 9.35 6.88
CA HIS A 100 12.92 10.19 8.03
C HIS A 100 12.28 9.69 9.34
N LEU A 101 13.05 9.01 10.19
CA LEU A 101 12.51 8.37 11.40
C LEU A 101 12.34 9.29 12.63
N PHE A 102 12.30 10.61 12.44
CA PHE A 102 12.07 11.63 13.48
C PHE A 102 12.98 11.46 14.71
N GLY A 103 14.29 11.44 14.49
CA GLY A 103 15.26 11.25 15.58
C GLY A 103 15.17 9.88 16.28
N GLY A 104 14.53 8.89 15.64
CA GLY A 104 14.36 7.55 16.17
C GLY A 104 13.01 7.31 16.87
N VAL A 105 12.13 8.32 16.98
CA VAL A 105 10.79 8.15 17.56
C VAL A 105 9.98 7.10 16.80
N VAL A 106 10.01 7.14 15.47
CA VAL A 106 9.32 6.13 14.65
C VAL A 106 9.90 4.74 14.90
N THR A 107 11.21 4.61 15.10
CA THR A 107 11.85 3.32 15.45
C THR A 107 11.39 2.80 16.80
N GLN A 108 11.19 3.67 17.79
CA GLN A 108 10.75 3.24 19.13
C GLN A 108 9.31 2.70 19.10
N LEU A 109 8.42 3.36 18.36
CA LEU A 109 7.03 2.95 18.22
C LEU A 109 6.88 1.80 17.20
N ASN A 110 7.62 1.84 16.10
CA ASN A 110 7.52 0.91 14.99
C ASN A 110 8.90 0.29 14.69
N PRO A 111 9.44 -0.55 15.58
CA PRO A 111 10.82 -1.04 15.50
C PRO A 111 11.13 -1.85 14.23
N ARG A 112 10.10 -2.45 13.62
CA ARG A 112 10.23 -3.15 12.33
C ARG A 112 10.59 -2.21 11.17
N LEU A 113 10.38 -0.91 11.30
CA LEU A 113 10.72 0.09 10.28
C LEU A 113 12.18 0.55 10.35
N HIS A 114 12.93 0.14 11.39
CA HIS A 114 14.31 0.54 11.56
C HIS A 114 15.16 0.13 10.36
N GLN A 115 15.91 1.08 9.80
CA GLN A 115 16.83 0.88 8.67
C GLN A 115 16.18 0.33 7.38
N LEU A 116 14.84 0.30 7.28
CA LEU A 116 14.18 -0.08 6.05
C LEU A 116 14.25 1.06 5.03
N LYS A 117 14.42 0.69 3.76
CA LYS A 117 14.23 1.57 2.61
C LYS A 117 12.74 1.72 2.27
N TYR A 118 12.40 2.76 1.53
CA TYR A 118 11.04 3.14 1.16
C TYR A 118 10.16 1.96 0.68
N LEU A 119 10.65 1.18 -0.29
CA LEU A 119 9.90 0.04 -0.83
C LEU A 119 9.71 -1.07 0.19
N ARG A 120 10.65 -1.24 1.14
CA ARG A 120 10.52 -2.19 2.25
C ARG A 120 9.55 -1.69 3.33
N VAL A 121 9.46 -0.37 3.55
CA VAL A 121 8.42 0.22 4.41
C VAL A 121 7.04 0.07 3.77
N LEU A 122 6.90 0.31 2.47
CA LEU A 122 5.66 0.07 1.73
C LEU A 122 5.25 -1.40 1.81
N HIS A 123 6.18 -2.33 1.59
CA HIS A 123 5.93 -3.76 1.75
C HIS A 123 5.45 -4.10 3.17
N HIS A 124 6.09 -3.53 4.20
CA HIS A 124 5.65 -3.76 5.58
C HIS A 124 4.21 -3.29 5.82
N LEU A 125 3.85 -2.10 5.32
CA LEU A 125 2.49 -1.58 5.37
C LEU A 125 1.50 -2.52 4.65
N ILE A 126 1.83 -2.97 3.43
CA ILE A 126 1.00 -3.90 2.65
C ILE A 126 0.74 -5.20 3.42
N ARG A 127 1.78 -5.78 4.06
CA ARG A 127 1.65 -7.02 4.83
C ARG A 127 0.90 -6.83 6.15
N GLU A 128 1.06 -5.69 6.82
CA GLU A 128 0.25 -5.34 8.00
C GLU A 128 -1.22 -5.08 7.65
N ALA A 129 -1.51 -4.53 6.47
CA ALA A 129 -2.87 -4.43 5.94
C ALA A 129 -3.43 -5.81 5.58
N ALA A 130 -2.63 -6.66 4.94
CA ALA A 130 -3.02 -8.01 4.54
C ALA A 130 -3.44 -8.87 5.73
N SER A 131 -2.70 -8.80 6.86
CA SER A 131 -3.02 -9.56 8.07
C SER A 131 -4.38 -9.19 8.69
N ARG A 132 -4.96 -8.06 8.29
CA ARG A 132 -6.27 -7.54 8.71
C ARG A 132 -7.34 -7.65 7.63
N GLY A 133 -7.04 -8.30 6.51
CA GLY A 133 -7.97 -8.41 5.39
C GLY A 133 -8.20 -7.10 4.64
N LEU A 134 -7.32 -6.11 4.80
CA LEU A 134 -7.39 -4.84 4.09
C LEU A 134 -6.69 -4.96 2.73
N LEU A 135 -7.42 -4.59 1.68
CA LEU A 135 -6.87 -4.40 0.34
C LEU A 135 -6.06 -3.10 0.28
N VAL A 136 -5.19 -2.99 -0.71
CA VAL A 136 -4.33 -1.84 -0.95
C VAL A 136 -4.51 -1.40 -2.40
N LEU A 137 -4.81 -0.12 -2.58
CA LEU A 137 -4.78 0.60 -3.85
C LEU A 137 -3.56 1.51 -3.84
N LEU A 138 -2.58 1.26 -4.70
CA LEU A 138 -1.42 2.13 -4.82
C LEU A 138 -1.78 3.33 -5.69
N ASP A 139 -1.38 4.51 -5.28
CA ASP A 139 -1.72 5.77 -5.93
C ASP A 139 -0.44 6.56 -6.24
N MET A 140 -0.17 6.78 -7.54
CA MET A 140 0.94 7.65 -7.89
C MET A 140 0.52 9.11 -7.77
N HIS A 141 0.73 9.65 -6.58
CA HIS A 141 0.11 10.90 -6.15
C HIS A 141 0.90 12.15 -6.52
N ARG A 142 2.22 12.00 -6.60
CA ARG A 142 3.17 13.10 -6.79
C ARG A 142 4.25 12.67 -7.78
N LEU A 143 4.72 13.61 -8.61
CA LEU A 143 5.93 13.36 -9.40
C LEU A 143 7.16 13.32 -8.48
N SER A 144 7.36 14.39 -7.72
CA SER A 144 8.43 14.50 -6.73
C SER A 144 7.88 14.54 -5.32
N ALA A 145 8.58 13.95 -4.36
CA ALA A 145 8.13 13.90 -2.96
C ALA A 145 7.81 15.31 -2.40
N GLY A 146 6.58 15.50 -1.93
CA GLY A 146 6.07 16.76 -1.37
C GLY A 146 5.73 17.86 -2.38
N ASP A 147 5.90 17.63 -3.68
CA ASP A 147 5.59 18.62 -4.71
C ASP A 147 4.09 18.65 -5.05
N ARG A 148 3.41 19.75 -4.73
CA ARG A 148 1.95 19.82 -4.94
C ARG A 148 1.52 20.23 -6.35
N ASN A 149 2.45 20.72 -7.18
CA ASN A 149 2.13 21.30 -8.47
C ASN A 149 2.40 20.32 -9.62
N ASN A 150 1.54 19.31 -9.76
CA ASN A 150 1.64 18.31 -10.81
C ASN A 150 0.39 18.33 -11.72
N PRO A 151 0.30 19.27 -12.68
CA PRO A 151 -0.84 19.37 -13.59
C PRO A 151 -1.03 18.14 -14.49
N LEU A 152 0.07 17.45 -14.78
CA LEU A 152 0.19 16.31 -15.66
C LEU A 152 1.05 15.22 -14.99
N TRP A 153 1.08 14.04 -15.61
CA TRP A 153 1.84 12.87 -15.15
C TRP A 153 3.35 12.93 -15.51
N TYR A 154 3.84 14.11 -15.91
CA TYR A 154 5.24 14.40 -16.20
C TYR A 154 5.53 15.90 -16.01
N ASP A 155 6.81 16.23 -15.80
CA ASP A 155 7.34 17.58 -15.82
C ASP A 155 8.77 17.58 -16.41
N GLN A 156 9.51 18.68 -16.27
CA GLN A 156 10.90 18.78 -16.76
C GLN A 156 11.90 17.89 -16.00
N ARG A 157 11.54 17.40 -14.80
CA ARG A 157 12.41 16.59 -13.93
C ARG A 157 12.02 15.11 -13.93
N VAL A 158 10.73 14.82 -14.07
CA VAL A 158 10.14 13.48 -14.05
C VAL A 158 9.41 13.25 -15.37
N SER A 159 9.97 12.38 -16.21
CA SER A 159 9.34 12.02 -17.49
C SER A 159 8.25 10.97 -17.33
N GLU A 160 7.37 10.83 -18.34
CA GLU A 160 6.41 9.72 -18.39
C GLU A 160 7.11 8.35 -18.33
N GLN A 161 8.30 8.23 -18.95
CA GLN A 161 9.07 6.99 -18.87
C GLN A 161 9.51 6.67 -17.43
N MET A 162 9.81 7.68 -16.61
CA MET A 162 10.10 7.49 -15.19
C MET A 162 8.87 7.04 -14.42
N LEU A 163 7.69 7.60 -14.72
CA LEU A 163 6.42 7.13 -14.15
C LEU A 163 6.16 5.66 -14.48
N LEU A 164 6.31 5.27 -15.76
CA LEU A 164 6.18 3.88 -16.19
C LEU A 164 7.22 2.98 -15.51
N ALA A 165 8.46 3.44 -15.35
CA ALA A 165 9.50 2.70 -14.64
C ALA A 165 9.16 2.52 -13.14
N ALA A 166 8.55 3.52 -12.50
CA ALA A 166 8.10 3.43 -11.13
C ALA A 166 6.99 2.38 -10.98
N TRP A 167 5.99 2.38 -11.86
CA TRP A 167 4.96 1.33 -11.90
C TRP A 167 5.56 -0.06 -12.18
N GLY A 168 6.56 -0.15 -13.06
CA GLY A 168 7.31 -1.38 -13.31
C GLY A 168 8.04 -1.91 -12.07
N ARG A 169 8.59 -1.03 -11.22
CA ARG A 169 9.18 -1.43 -9.93
C ARG A 169 8.15 -1.90 -8.93
N LEU A 170 7.04 -1.18 -8.80
CA LEU A 170 5.94 -1.54 -7.88
C LEU A 170 5.35 -2.90 -8.26
N SER A 171 5.07 -3.12 -9.55
CA SER A 171 4.53 -4.40 -10.01
C SER A 171 5.51 -5.55 -9.79
N ALA A 172 6.81 -5.36 -10.08
CA ALA A 172 7.82 -6.38 -9.83
C ALA A 172 8.02 -6.70 -8.34
N HIS A 173 7.81 -5.73 -7.44
CA HIS A 173 7.96 -5.94 -6.00
C HIS A 173 6.72 -6.52 -5.33
N PHE A 174 5.53 -6.25 -5.86
CA PHE A 174 4.27 -6.55 -5.19
C PHE A 174 3.33 -7.47 -5.99
N CYS A 175 3.78 -8.08 -7.09
CA CYS A 175 2.96 -9.00 -7.88
C CYS A 175 2.44 -10.22 -7.09
N ASP A 176 3.17 -10.65 -6.06
CA ASP A 176 2.78 -11.77 -5.19
C ASP A 176 1.96 -11.32 -3.95
N GLU A 177 1.70 -10.02 -3.80
CA GLU A 177 0.89 -9.46 -2.71
C GLU A 177 -0.60 -9.57 -3.05
N TRP A 178 -1.28 -10.58 -2.52
CA TRP A 178 -2.69 -10.86 -2.83
C TRP A 178 -3.63 -9.67 -2.57
N ASN A 179 -3.27 -8.78 -1.65
CA ASN A 179 -4.09 -7.65 -1.24
C ASN A 179 -3.77 -6.35 -1.99
N VAL A 180 -2.79 -6.32 -2.90
CA VAL A 180 -2.57 -5.17 -3.80
C VAL A 180 -3.47 -5.34 -5.02
N VAL A 181 -4.54 -4.55 -5.09
CA VAL A 181 -5.67 -4.82 -6.01
C VAL A 181 -5.85 -3.79 -7.12
N GLY A 182 -5.04 -2.74 -7.15
CA GLY A 182 -5.14 -1.75 -8.21
C GLY A 182 -4.04 -0.69 -8.19
N ALA A 183 -4.02 0.06 -9.29
CA ALA A 183 -3.16 1.20 -9.52
C ALA A 183 -4.04 2.41 -9.88
N ASP A 184 -4.02 3.43 -9.04
CA ASP A 184 -4.49 4.77 -9.37
C ASP A 184 -3.34 5.49 -10.09
N LEU A 185 -3.43 5.48 -11.43
CA LEU A 185 -2.28 5.66 -12.34
C LEU A 185 -1.51 6.96 -12.12
N PHE A 186 -2.26 8.05 -11.90
CA PHE A 186 -1.73 9.33 -11.49
C PHE A 186 -2.84 10.18 -10.86
N ASN A 187 -2.58 10.77 -9.69
CA ASN A 187 -3.57 11.54 -8.97
C ASN A 187 -3.92 12.86 -9.68
N GLU A 188 -5.22 13.05 -9.95
CA GLU A 188 -5.83 14.33 -10.32
C GLU A 188 -5.12 15.14 -11.42
N PRO A 189 -4.85 14.58 -12.63
CA PRO A 189 -4.45 15.42 -13.75
C PRO A 189 -5.53 16.48 -14.01
N TRP A 190 -5.13 17.75 -14.09
CA TRP A 190 -6.07 18.87 -14.24
C TRP A 190 -5.77 19.79 -15.41
N ALA A 191 -4.57 19.75 -15.99
CA ALA A 191 -4.28 20.43 -17.25
C ALA A 191 -4.48 19.53 -18.48
N ALA A 192 -4.82 18.25 -18.29
CA ALA A 192 -4.98 17.30 -19.40
C ALA A 192 -6.31 17.49 -20.14
N SER A 193 -6.32 17.19 -21.44
CA SER A 193 -7.53 17.02 -22.24
C SER A 193 -7.95 15.54 -22.29
N TRP A 194 -9.23 15.27 -22.56
CA TRP A 194 -9.74 13.90 -22.69
C TRP A 194 -10.16 13.61 -24.14
N GLY A 195 -9.48 12.66 -24.80
CA GLY A 195 -9.85 12.20 -26.14
C GLY A 195 -9.65 13.22 -27.27
N GLY A 196 -8.92 14.32 -27.02
CA GLY A 196 -8.77 15.42 -27.96
C GLY A 196 -7.65 15.28 -28.99
N GLY A 197 -6.68 14.37 -28.79
CA GLY A 197 -5.50 14.23 -29.67
C GLY A 197 -4.49 15.39 -29.57
N ASP A 198 -4.91 16.55 -29.08
CA ASP A 198 -4.05 17.69 -28.78
C ASP A 198 -3.39 17.54 -27.40
N ALA A 199 -2.12 17.94 -27.31
CA ALA A 199 -1.41 18.02 -26.04
C ALA A 199 -2.15 18.99 -25.11
N ALA A 200 -2.20 18.66 -23.82
CA ALA A 200 -2.67 19.52 -22.73
C ALA A 200 -2.24 21.00 -22.95
N GLU A 201 -3.20 21.92 -23.03
CA GLU A 201 -2.93 23.37 -23.10
C GLU A 201 -2.36 23.93 -21.79
#